data_AF-A0A7Y3K587-F1
#
_entry.id   AF-A0A7Y3K587-F1
#
_cell.length_a   1.000
_cell.length_b   1.000
_cell.length_c   1.000
_cell.angle_alpha   90.00
_cell.angle_beta   90.00
_cell.angle_gamma   90.00
#
_symmetry.space_group_name_H-M   'P 1'
#
loop_
_entity.id
_entity.type
_entity.pdbx_description
1 polymer ?
#
loop_
_entity_poly.entity_id
_entity_poly.type
_entity_poly.pdbx_seq_one_letter_code
_entity_poly.pdbx_strand_id
1 'polypeptide(L)'
;MRAAFRPSVSRLVVLTLAGAALVTGGLFMQTTRGQVANQSLDQQIAARESKIGPKDAVGHEELARFLFKHARYDEALDQVKAALAINPQFQDAILLKHIIEKKLLSLAAGHQTATTVPASHKVHKLLTMKDIYKIRLWELSRPELRLNAPKPLEGKIVGGDKTLQRFWTHVILRDPRYENQNLTRRDREHFMRPSNFPNQVHFMLQMGTAKYWNKIEILSDPAAMQVFRTTVQPFVLQSCATVGCHRGQDFKGFKLFGAGGTPNIRETYTNFYILSTYAYKGQNLINRGSPQLSLIYQYALPRADAAYRHPGKKPITYRTFNRQKILNWIESLRYPSHDYGVSYQVPKSASK
;
A
#
# COMPACT_ATOMS: atom_id res chain seq x y z
N MET A 1 55.72 -28.54 13.51
CA MET A 1 55.62 -29.84 14.20
C MET A 1 55.31 -29.59 15.67
N ARG A 2 54.27 -30.26 16.17
CA ARG A 2 53.69 -30.12 17.52
C ARG A 2 54.59 -30.77 18.57
N ALA A 3 54.74 -30.15 19.73
CA ALA A 3 55.05 -30.86 20.97
C ALA A 3 54.41 -30.11 22.14
N ALA A 4 53.53 -30.84 22.84
CA ALA A 4 52.73 -30.39 23.96
C ALA A 4 53.52 -30.48 25.27
N PHE A 5 53.27 -29.54 26.20
CA PHE A 5 53.71 -29.67 27.59
C PHE A 5 52.68 -29.02 28.54
N ARG A 6 52.01 -29.87 29.31
CA ARG A 6 51.38 -29.68 30.63
C ARG A 6 51.45 -31.07 31.29
N PRO A 7 51.56 -31.22 32.63
CA PRO A 7 50.81 -30.45 33.63
C PRO A 7 51.55 -30.17 34.97
N SER A 8 50.93 -29.40 35.87
CA SER A 8 51.23 -29.44 37.30
C SER A 8 49.92 -29.45 38.08
N VAL A 9 49.89 -30.35 39.06
CA VAL A 9 48.78 -30.75 39.93
C VAL A 9 49.00 -30.09 41.28
N SER A 10 47.95 -29.56 41.92
CA SER A 10 47.95 -29.37 43.38
C SER A 10 46.55 -29.45 43.97
N ARG A 11 46.31 -30.62 44.58
CA ARG A 11 45.66 -30.94 45.85
C ARG A 11 44.33 -30.30 46.25
N LEU A 12 43.34 -31.19 46.26
CA LEU A 12 42.25 -31.37 47.23
C LEU A 12 42.53 -30.81 48.64
N VAL A 13 41.58 -30.01 49.16
CA VAL A 13 41.19 -30.01 50.57
C VAL A 13 39.68 -30.20 50.60
N VAL A 14 39.25 -31.29 51.25
CA VAL A 14 37.85 -31.60 51.55
C VAL A 14 37.54 -30.96 52.89
N LEU A 15 36.49 -30.13 52.94
CA LEU A 15 35.80 -29.80 54.18
C LEU A 15 34.31 -29.69 53.89
N THR A 16 33.60 -30.75 54.26
CA THR A 16 32.15 -30.79 54.42
C THR A 16 31.80 -30.20 55.78
N LEU A 17 30.91 -29.20 55.81
CA LEU A 17 29.94 -29.03 56.90
C LEU A 17 28.77 -28.14 56.43
N ALA A 18 27.61 -28.50 56.98
CA ALA A 18 26.26 -28.18 56.57
C ALA A 18 25.84 -26.71 56.75
N GLY A 19 24.83 -26.32 55.96
CA GLY A 19 23.64 -25.66 56.50
C GLY A 19 23.59 -24.14 56.48
N ALA A 20 22.99 -23.57 55.43
CA ALA A 20 22.02 -22.47 55.53
C ALA A 20 21.48 -22.16 54.13
N ALA A 21 20.23 -22.56 53.86
CA ALA A 21 19.50 -22.13 52.68
C ALA A 21 18.99 -20.70 52.91
N LEU A 22 19.63 -19.72 52.26
CA LEU A 22 19.09 -18.39 52.06
C LEU A 22 18.68 -18.27 50.59
N VAL A 23 17.38 -18.29 50.37
CA VAL A 23 16.74 -18.09 49.06
C VAL A 23 16.96 -16.63 48.65
N THR A 24 18.05 -16.36 47.94
CA THR A 24 18.20 -15.13 47.16
C THR A 24 17.59 -15.36 45.80
N GLY A 25 16.40 -14.79 45.61
CA GLY A 25 15.69 -14.79 44.34
C GLY A 25 16.56 -14.18 43.24
N GLY A 26 17.05 -15.05 42.35
CA GLY A 26 17.63 -14.65 41.08
C GLY A 26 16.55 -13.97 40.23
N LEU A 27 16.71 -12.67 40.04
CA LEU A 27 15.90 -11.87 39.12
C LEU A 27 16.22 -12.32 37.68
N PHE A 28 15.50 -13.32 37.19
CA PHE A 28 15.51 -13.69 35.78
C PHE A 28 14.81 -12.56 35.00
N MET A 29 15.59 -11.74 34.28
CA MET A 29 15.05 -10.89 33.22
C MET A 29 14.61 -11.78 32.04
N GLN A 30 13.40 -12.34 32.13
CA GLN A 30 12.66 -12.75 30.96
C GLN A 30 12.20 -11.50 30.23
N THR A 31 12.85 -11.24 29.10
CA THR A 31 12.46 -10.19 28.16
C THR A 31 11.03 -10.44 27.68
N THR A 32 10.19 -9.45 27.95
CA THR A 32 8.74 -9.43 27.75
C THR A 32 8.39 -9.32 26.26
N ARG A 33 8.56 -10.41 25.50
CA ARG A 33 8.04 -10.54 24.13
C ARG A 33 6.54 -10.83 24.07
N GLY A 34 5.91 -11.13 25.22
CA GLY A 34 4.49 -11.49 25.35
C GLY A 34 3.55 -10.40 25.89
N GLN A 35 4.05 -9.24 26.34
CA GLN A 35 3.20 -8.21 26.97
C GLN A 35 2.56 -7.21 26.00
N VAL A 36 2.96 -7.19 24.72
CA VAL A 36 2.39 -6.25 23.72
C VAL A 36 1.05 -6.75 23.17
N ALA A 37 0.68 -8.02 23.39
CA ALA A 37 -0.48 -8.64 22.74
C ALA A 37 -1.84 -8.35 23.40
N ASN A 38 -1.89 -7.63 24.54
CA ASN A 38 -3.15 -7.44 25.28
C ASN A 38 -3.39 -5.99 25.76
N GLN A 39 -2.69 -5.01 25.16
CA GLN A 39 -2.96 -3.60 25.45
C GLN A 39 -4.17 -3.12 24.65
N SER A 40 -5.11 -2.46 25.33
CA SER A 40 -6.23 -1.76 24.68
C SER A 40 -5.72 -0.73 23.67
N LEU A 41 -6.56 -0.36 22.70
CA LEU A 41 -6.18 0.64 21.69
C LEU A 41 -5.73 1.97 22.34
N ASP A 42 -6.42 2.40 23.40
CA ASP A 42 -6.06 3.65 24.08
C ASP A 42 -4.73 3.54 24.84
N GLN A 43 -4.42 2.38 25.45
CA GLN A 43 -3.10 2.14 26.04
C GLN A 43 -2.00 2.17 24.97
N GLN A 44 -2.28 1.63 23.78
CA GLN A 44 -1.36 1.65 22.65
C GLN A 44 -1.14 3.06 22.07
N ILE A 45 -2.16 3.92 22.12
CA ILE A 45 -2.07 5.34 21.74
C ILE A 45 -1.19 6.07 22.77
N ALA A 46 -1.53 5.98 24.06
CA ALA A 46 -0.78 6.63 25.14
C ALA A 46 0.70 6.21 25.17
N ALA A 47 0.98 4.91 24.96
CA ALA A 47 2.35 4.39 24.89
C ALA A 47 3.14 4.94 23.70
N ARG A 48 2.49 5.31 22.59
CA ARG A 48 3.14 5.99 21.46
C ARG A 48 3.31 7.46 21.73
N GLU A 49 2.27 8.14 22.22
CA GLU A 49 2.31 9.56 22.59
C GLU A 49 3.43 9.88 23.57
N SER A 50 3.62 9.04 24.60
CA SER A 50 4.70 9.22 25.59
C SER A 50 6.12 9.20 25.02
N LYS A 51 6.30 8.68 23.79
CA LYS A 51 7.59 8.60 23.10
C LYS A 51 7.82 9.75 22.13
N ILE A 52 6.78 10.54 21.84
CA ILE A 52 6.86 11.65 20.88
C ILE A 52 7.39 12.87 21.61
N GLY A 53 8.56 13.35 21.18
CA GLY A 53 9.11 14.60 21.68
C GLY A 53 8.36 15.82 21.16
N PRO A 54 8.44 16.98 21.83
CA PRO A 54 7.69 18.20 21.46
C PRO A 54 8.07 18.80 20.09
N LYS A 55 9.16 18.34 19.48
CA LYS A 55 9.62 18.73 18.14
C LYS A 55 9.77 17.53 17.19
N ASP A 56 9.17 16.39 17.52
CA ASP A 56 9.26 15.18 16.73
C ASP A 56 8.13 15.11 15.69
N ALA A 57 8.31 15.82 14.57
CA ALA A 57 7.35 15.79 13.47
C ALA A 57 7.07 14.37 12.96
N VAL A 58 8.11 13.51 12.92
CA VAL A 58 8.00 12.12 12.43
C VAL A 58 7.16 11.29 13.39
N GLY A 59 7.40 11.38 14.69
CA GLY A 59 6.61 10.68 15.71
C GLY A 59 5.12 11.04 15.65
N HIS A 60 4.80 12.33 15.49
CA HIS A 60 3.42 12.78 15.29
C HIS A 60 2.78 12.20 14.01
N GLU A 61 3.53 12.12 12.91
CA GLU A 61 3.04 11.53 11.65
C GLU A 61 2.80 10.02 11.76
N GLU A 62 3.70 9.30 12.42
CA GLU A 62 3.57 7.85 12.64
C GLU A 62 2.36 7.52 13.53
N LEU A 63 2.13 8.31 14.59
CA LEU A 63 0.94 8.19 15.42
C LEU A 63 -0.33 8.52 14.64
N ALA A 64 -0.32 9.56 13.82
CA ALA A 64 -1.45 9.87 12.95
C ALA A 64 -1.78 8.71 11.99
N ARG A 65 -0.77 8.07 11.39
CA ARG A 65 -0.99 6.87 10.57
C ARG A 65 -1.62 5.77 11.40
N PHE A 66 -1.10 5.51 12.61
CA PHE A 66 -1.64 4.49 13.50
C PHE A 66 -3.11 4.75 13.85
N LEU A 67 -3.47 5.98 14.23
CA LEU A 67 -4.84 6.40 14.52
C LEU A 67 -5.75 6.25 13.30
N PHE A 68 -5.28 6.66 12.12
CA PHE A 68 -5.99 6.50 10.85
C PHE A 68 -6.32 5.03 10.53
N LYS A 69 -5.38 4.10 10.78
CA LYS A 69 -5.62 2.65 10.59
C LYS A 69 -6.74 2.11 11.46
N HIS A 70 -6.93 2.70 12.64
CA HIS A 70 -7.95 2.30 13.62
C HIS A 70 -9.20 3.20 13.56
N ALA A 71 -9.39 3.93 12.46
CA ALA A 71 -10.54 4.79 12.21
C ALA A 71 -10.76 5.95 13.22
N ARG A 72 -9.72 6.33 13.98
CA ARG A 72 -9.71 7.49 14.89
C ARG A 72 -9.32 8.75 14.09
N TYR A 73 -10.19 9.15 13.16
CA TYR A 73 -9.84 10.12 12.11
C TYR A 73 -9.61 11.55 12.62
N ASP A 74 -10.39 12.00 13.60
CA ASP A 74 -10.24 13.34 14.18
C ASP A 74 -8.91 13.47 14.92
N GLU A 75 -8.56 12.49 15.77
CA GLU A 75 -7.26 12.46 16.46
C GLU A 75 -6.10 12.30 15.48
N ALA A 76 -6.26 11.50 14.42
CA ALA A 76 -5.26 11.40 13.37
C ALA A 76 -5.01 12.77 12.72
N LEU A 77 -6.06 13.56 12.49
CA LEU A 77 -5.94 14.89 11.90
C LEU A 77 -5.16 15.84 12.82
N ASP A 78 -5.41 15.78 14.13
CA ASP A 78 -4.72 16.62 15.10
C ASP A 78 -3.23 16.30 15.20
N GLN A 79 -2.88 15.01 15.17
CA GLN A 79 -1.48 14.59 15.12
C GLN A 79 -0.78 15.03 13.82
N VAL A 80 -1.47 14.98 12.68
CA VAL A 80 -0.93 15.54 11.42
C VAL A 80 -0.73 17.06 11.50
N LYS A 81 -1.67 17.80 12.11
CA LYS A 81 -1.50 19.25 12.31
C LYS A 81 -0.30 19.54 13.21
N ALA A 82 -0.08 18.76 14.27
CA ALA A 82 1.10 18.89 15.14
C ALA A 82 2.40 18.65 14.35
N ALA A 83 2.46 17.60 13.53
CA ALA A 83 3.60 17.33 12.66
C ALA A 83 3.90 18.50 11.70
N LEU A 84 2.86 19.10 11.11
CA LEU A 84 2.97 20.22 10.19
C LEU A 84 3.28 21.56 10.86
N ALA A 85 2.90 21.74 12.12
CA ALA A 85 3.31 22.90 12.91
C ALA A 85 4.81 22.90 13.17
N ILE A 86 5.40 21.72 13.41
CA ILE A 86 6.85 21.54 13.60
C ILE A 86 7.59 21.65 12.26
N ASN A 87 7.09 20.98 11.22
CA ASN A 87 7.67 21.02 9.87
C ASN A 87 6.56 21.25 8.82
N PRO A 88 6.32 22.51 8.41
CA PRO A 88 5.29 22.84 7.42
C PRO A 88 5.48 22.20 6.05
N GLN A 89 6.68 21.73 5.73
CA GLN A 89 7.00 21.09 4.45
C GLN A 89 7.04 19.56 4.54
N PHE A 90 6.59 18.97 5.66
CA PHE A 90 6.64 17.52 5.86
C PHE A 90 5.64 16.79 4.95
N GLN A 91 6.13 16.33 3.79
CA GLN A 91 5.31 15.81 2.69
C GLN A 91 4.39 14.66 3.10
N ASP A 92 4.89 13.74 3.93
CA ASP A 92 4.10 12.59 4.41
C ASP A 92 2.91 13.06 5.26
N ALA A 93 3.10 14.06 6.12
CA ALA A 93 2.04 14.67 6.91
C ALA A 93 1.06 15.49 6.05
N ILE A 94 1.54 16.24 5.05
CA ILE A 94 0.67 16.98 4.10
C ILE A 94 -0.26 16.03 3.36
N LEU A 95 0.29 14.93 2.83
CA LEU A 95 -0.48 13.93 2.11
C LEU A 95 -1.49 13.24 3.03
N LEU A 96 -1.05 12.85 4.22
CA LEU A 96 -1.91 12.20 5.20
C LEU A 96 -3.07 13.12 5.65
N LYS A 97 -2.81 14.43 5.84
CA LYS A 97 -3.85 15.45 6.12
C LYS A 97 -4.96 15.41 5.08
N HIS A 98 -4.57 15.47 3.80
CA HIS A 98 -5.52 15.49 2.70
C HIS A 98 -6.40 14.23 2.67
N ILE A 99 -5.81 13.07 2.93
CA ILE A 99 -6.52 11.78 3.00
C ILE A 99 -7.52 11.78 4.15
N ILE A 100 -7.11 12.24 5.34
CA ILE A 100 -7.96 12.29 6.52
C ILE A 100 -9.14 13.26 6.31
N GLU A 101 -8.89 14.46 5.79
CA GLU A 101 -9.93 15.46 5.52
C GLU A 101 -10.97 14.94 4.53
N LYS A 102 -10.54 14.29 3.44
CA LYS A 102 -11.48 13.66 2.48
C LYS A 102 -12.30 12.55 3.12
N LYS A 103 -11.70 11.77 4.01
CA LYS A 103 -12.40 10.69 4.72
C LYS A 103 -13.45 11.26 5.69
N LEU A 104 -13.10 12.28 6.46
CA LEU A 104 -14.03 12.98 7.35
C LEU A 104 -15.19 13.62 6.58
N LEU A 105 -14.91 14.29 5.45
CA LEU A 105 -15.95 14.82 4.57
C LEU A 105 -16.89 13.73 4.05
N SER A 106 -16.36 12.57 3.65
CA SER A 106 -17.17 11.43 3.20
C SER A 106 -18.01 10.81 4.31
N LEU A 107 -17.56 10.87 5.56
CA LEU A 107 -18.31 10.36 6.72
C LEU A 107 -19.38 11.34 7.19
N ALA A 108 -19.06 12.64 7.17
CA ALA A 108 -20.01 13.72 7.46
C ALA A 108 -21.15 13.79 6.43
N ALA A 109 -20.87 13.45 5.17
CA ALA A 109 -21.87 13.33 4.11
C ALA A 109 -22.70 12.02 4.20
N GLY A 110 -22.96 11.51 5.41
CA GLY A 110 -23.57 10.20 5.67
C GLY A 110 -24.67 9.79 4.68
N HIS A 111 -24.49 8.61 4.05
CA HIS A 111 -25.49 7.78 3.38
C HIS A 111 -26.76 8.50 2.84
N GLN A 112 -26.69 9.00 1.60
CA GLN A 112 -27.79 9.14 0.63
C GLN A 112 -27.20 9.69 -0.68
N THR A 113 -27.50 9.25 -1.91
CA THR A 113 -28.56 8.37 -2.43
C THR A 113 -28.01 7.58 -3.62
N ALA A 114 -28.42 6.32 -3.69
CA ALA A 114 -28.50 5.60 -4.96
C ALA A 114 -29.38 6.38 -5.93
N THR A 115 -28.84 6.80 -7.07
CA THR A 115 -29.65 7.34 -8.17
C THR A 115 -30.10 6.17 -9.03
N THR A 116 -31.38 5.82 -8.94
CA THR A 116 -32.09 4.98 -9.91
C THR A 116 -32.19 5.73 -11.22
N VAL A 117 -31.56 5.21 -12.28
CA VAL A 117 -31.74 5.66 -13.66
C VAL A 117 -32.07 4.43 -14.51
N PRO A 118 -33.03 4.51 -15.46
CA PRO A 118 -33.55 3.34 -16.16
C PRO A 118 -32.49 2.61 -16.98
N ALA A 119 -32.65 1.30 -17.07
CA ALA A 119 -31.79 0.39 -17.80
C ALA A 119 -31.87 0.63 -19.31
N SER A 120 -30.99 1.47 -19.84
CA SER A 120 -30.53 1.41 -21.22
C SER A 120 -29.32 0.49 -21.29
N HIS A 121 -29.22 -0.30 -22.36
CA HIS A 121 -28.13 -1.25 -22.62
C HIS A 121 -26.78 -0.51 -22.74
N LYS A 122 -26.15 -0.20 -21.59
CA LYS A 122 -24.91 0.58 -21.54
C LYS A 122 -23.71 -0.30 -21.84
N VAL A 123 -23.00 0.04 -22.92
CA VAL A 123 -21.61 -0.39 -23.12
C VAL A 123 -20.80 0.06 -21.90
N HIS A 124 -20.33 -0.91 -21.10
CA HIS A 124 -19.50 -0.59 -19.95
C HIS A 124 -18.13 -0.10 -20.43
N LYS A 125 -17.82 1.16 -20.12
CA LYS A 125 -16.54 1.77 -20.49
C LYS A 125 -15.40 1.07 -19.74
N LEU A 126 -14.25 0.89 -20.39
CA LEU A 126 -12.98 0.50 -19.76
C LEU A 126 -12.19 1.76 -19.38
N LEU A 127 -11.28 1.63 -18.42
CA LEU A 127 -10.32 2.69 -18.08
C LEU A 127 -9.59 3.24 -19.31
N THR A 128 -9.29 4.53 -19.31
CA THR A 128 -8.45 5.14 -20.35
C THR A 128 -6.98 4.89 -20.06
N MET A 129 -6.09 5.08 -21.05
CA MET A 129 -4.64 4.97 -20.80
C MET A 129 -4.15 5.98 -19.76
N LYS A 130 -4.75 7.18 -19.72
CA LYS A 130 -4.43 8.19 -18.71
C LYS A 130 -4.75 7.72 -17.28
N ASP A 131 -5.85 6.98 -17.11
CA ASP A 131 -6.20 6.38 -15.82
C ASP A 131 -5.23 5.27 -15.44
N ILE A 132 -4.81 4.46 -16.42
CA ILE A 132 -3.83 3.39 -16.23
C ILE A 132 -2.48 3.97 -15.78
N TYR A 133 -2.03 5.07 -16.38
CA TYR A 133 -0.79 5.73 -15.96
C TYR A 133 -0.84 6.22 -14.51
N LYS A 134 -2.00 6.72 -14.05
CA LYS A 134 -2.18 7.07 -12.64
C LYS A 134 -2.08 5.86 -11.73
N ILE A 135 -2.77 4.76 -12.07
CA ILE A 135 -2.69 3.53 -11.29
C ILE A 135 -1.25 3.02 -11.22
N ARG A 136 -0.54 3.01 -12.35
CA ARG A 136 0.88 2.63 -12.39
C ARG A 136 1.73 3.49 -11.48
N LEU A 137 1.55 4.81 -11.54
CA LEU A 137 2.30 5.77 -10.74
C LEU A 137 2.08 5.55 -9.24
N TRP A 138 0.84 5.26 -8.85
CA TRP A 138 0.49 4.98 -7.46
C TRP A 138 1.03 3.65 -6.96
N GLU A 139 1.05 2.61 -7.80
CA GLU A 139 1.54 1.27 -7.43
C GLU A 139 3.05 1.07 -7.64
N LEU A 140 3.80 2.12 -7.98
CA LEU A 140 5.26 2.05 -7.99
C LEU A 140 5.81 1.81 -6.58
N SER A 141 6.66 0.78 -6.46
CA SER A 141 7.42 0.52 -5.24
C SER A 141 8.70 1.35 -5.20
N ARG A 142 9.23 1.61 -3.98
CA ARG A 142 10.51 2.34 -3.82
C ARG A 142 11.68 1.68 -4.57
N PRO A 143 11.84 0.34 -4.60
CA PRO A 143 12.90 -0.30 -5.37
C PRO A 143 12.85 0.00 -6.88
N GLU A 144 11.66 0.19 -7.46
CA GLU A 144 11.48 0.46 -8.89
C GLU A 144 11.85 1.90 -9.29
N LEU A 145 11.91 2.81 -8.32
CA LEU A 145 12.37 4.18 -8.54
C LEU A 145 13.90 4.30 -8.51
N ARG A 146 14.64 3.23 -8.23
CA ARG A 146 16.11 3.23 -8.23
C ARG A 146 16.64 3.16 -9.67
N LEU A 147 17.63 3.99 -9.98
CA LEU A 147 18.38 3.96 -11.25
C LEU A 147 18.85 2.55 -11.66
N ASN A 148 19.30 1.77 -10.67
CA ASN A 148 19.88 0.44 -10.89
C ASN A 148 18.88 -0.69 -10.61
N ALA A 149 17.58 -0.43 -10.75
CA ALA A 149 16.57 -1.48 -10.62
C ALA A 149 16.82 -2.57 -11.68
N PRO A 150 16.66 -3.87 -11.35
CA PRO A 150 16.88 -4.98 -12.30
C PRO A 150 16.07 -4.87 -13.58
N LYS A 151 14.92 -4.19 -13.52
CA LYS A 151 14.12 -3.81 -14.66
C LYS A 151 13.87 -2.30 -14.57
N PRO A 152 14.47 -1.48 -15.44
CA PRO A 152 14.32 -0.04 -15.36
C PRO A 152 12.88 0.39 -15.60
N LEU A 153 12.43 1.40 -14.86
CA LEU A 153 11.13 2.02 -15.07
C LEU A 153 11.09 2.68 -16.45
N GLU A 154 10.20 2.21 -17.33
CA GLU A 154 10.00 2.79 -18.64
C GLU A 154 8.81 3.73 -18.66
N GLY A 155 8.98 4.89 -19.28
CA GLY A 155 7.93 5.89 -19.44
C GLY A 155 8.41 7.15 -20.13
N LYS A 156 7.58 8.19 -20.09
CA LYS A 156 7.91 9.52 -20.62
C LYS A 156 7.23 10.63 -19.84
N ILE A 157 7.79 11.83 -19.98
CA ILE A 157 7.21 13.06 -19.45
C ILE A 157 6.45 13.79 -20.57
N VAL A 158 5.16 14.04 -20.36
CA VAL A 158 4.31 14.76 -21.30
C VAL A 158 4.80 16.21 -21.42
N GLY A 159 5.10 16.62 -22.66
CA GLY A 159 5.73 17.90 -22.97
C GLY A 159 7.26 17.88 -22.90
N GLY A 160 7.87 16.73 -22.59
CA GLY A 160 9.31 16.48 -22.65
C GLY A 160 10.13 17.52 -21.89
N ASP A 161 11.21 17.98 -22.52
CA ASP A 161 12.17 18.92 -21.96
C ASP A 161 11.53 20.21 -21.47
N LYS A 162 10.47 20.72 -22.12
CA LYS A 162 9.79 21.94 -21.65
C LYS A 162 9.15 21.73 -20.27
N THR A 163 8.60 20.54 -20.01
CA THR A 163 8.03 20.22 -18.70
C THR A 163 9.12 20.01 -17.66
N LEU A 164 10.17 19.26 -18.00
CA LEU A 164 11.31 19.02 -17.12
C LEU A 164 12.06 20.30 -16.77
N GLN A 165 12.25 21.20 -17.74
CA GLN A 165 12.87 22.50 -17.53
C GLN A 165 12.08 23.35 -16.55
N ARG A 166 10.75 23.43 -16.71
CA ARG A 166 9.89 24.15 -15.78
C ARG A 166 9.91 23.53 -14.40
N PHE A 167 9.94 22.20 -14.31
CA PHE A 167 10.07 21.50 -13.03
C PHE A 167 11.40 21.84 -12.35
N TRP A 168 12.51 21.77 -13.08
CA TRP A 168 13.84 22.14 -12.58
C TRP A 168 13.86 23.58 -12.06
N THR A 169 13.45 24.55 -12.87
CA THR A 169 13.55 25.98 -12.53
C THR A 169 12.58 26.41 -11.43
N HIS A 170 11.35 25.87 -11.40
CA HIS A 170 10.31 26.35 -10.48
C HIS A 170 10.08 25.45 -9.27
N VAL A 171 10.62 24.23 -9.27
CA VAL A 171 10.51 23.31 -8.14
C VAL A 171 11.89 23.02 -7.57
N ILE A 172 12.79 22.41 -8.33
CA ILE A 172 14.10 21.96 -7.81
C ILE A 172 14.93 23.14 -7.30
N LEU A 173 15.15 24.17 -8.13
CA LEU A 173 16.00 25.31 -7.76
C LEU A 173 15.40 26.21 -6.69
N ARG A 174 14.11 26.05 -6.36
CA ARG A 174 13.41 26.85 -5.34
C ARG A 174 13.15 26.09 -4.06
N ASP A 175 13.57 24.83 -4.00
CA ASP A 175 13.38 24.00 -2.82
C ASP A 175 14.54 24.25 -1.83
N PRO A 176 14.26 24.63 -0.57
CA PRO A 176 15.29 24.95 0.41
C PRO A 176 16.31 23.84 0.65
N ARG A 177 15.95 22.57 0.37
CA ARG A 177 16.86 21.43 0.50
C ARG A 177 18.02 21.50 -0.49
N TYR A 178 17.88 22.24 -1.58
CA TYR A 178 18.86 22.36 -2.66
C TYR A 178 19.53 23.73 -2.75
N GLU A 179 19.11 24.70 -1.93
CA GLU A 179 19.63 26.07 -1.94
C GLU A 179 21.15 26.12 -1.72
N ASN A 180 21.68 25.23 -0.85
CA ASN A 180 23.11 25.16 -0.53
C ASN A 180 23.89 24.08 -1.32
N GLN A 181 23.24 23.38 -2.27
CA GLN A 181 23.87 22.25 -2.96
C GLN A 181 24.71 22.65 -4.18
N ASN A 182 24.86 23.94 -4.50
CA ASN A 182 25.60 24.44 -5.68
C ASN A 182 25.27 23.65 -6.97
N LEU A 183 23.97 23.43 -7.23
CA LEU A 183 23.51 22.67 -8.39
C LEU A 183 24.09 23.26 -9.69
N THR A 184 24.82 22.43 -10.43
CA THR A 184 25.56 22.85 -11.62
C THR A 184 24.74 22.69 -12.88
N ARG A 185 25.25 23.28 -13.98
CA ARG A 185 24.74 22.99 -15.33
C ARG A 185 24.77 21.49 -15.66
N ARG A 186 25.79 20.77 -15.18
CA ARG A 186 25.94 19.33 -15.41
C ARG A 186 24.84 18.53 -14.70
N ASP A 187 24.43 18.94 -13.50
CA ASP A 187 23.34 18.30 -12.76
C ASP A 187 22.01 18.47 -13.48
N ARG A 188 21.75 19.68 -13.99
CA ARG A 188 20.59 19.93 -14.84
C ARG A 188 20.62 19.05 -16.08
N GLU A 189 21.71 19.05 -16.83
CA GLU A 189 21.83 18.23 -18.05
C GLU A 189 21.65 16.75 -17.75
N HIS A 190 22.18 16.26 -16.63
CA HIS A 190 21.98 14.88 -16.20
C HIS A 190 20.50 14.59 -15.85
N PHE A 191 19.83 15.48 -15.12
CA PHE A 191 18.40 15.36 -14.80
C PHE A 191 17.53 15.29 -16.06
N MET A 192 17.85 16.09 -17.08
CA MET A 192 17.06 16.20 -18.31
C MET A 192 17.20 15.00 -19.25
N ARG A 193 18.21 14.14 -19.09
CA ARG A 193 18.43 12.98 -19.96
C ARG A 193 17.25 12.00 -19.90
N PRO A 194 16.75 11.49 -21.04
CA PRO A 194 15.68 10.47 -21.03
C PRO A 194 16.04 9.20 -20.24
N SER A 195 17.31 8.82 -20.22
CA SER A 195 17.80 7.68 -19.42
C SER A 195 17.67 7.88 -17.92
N ASN A 196 17.43 9.12 -17.46
CA ASN A 196 17.24 9.46 -16.06
C ASN A 196 15.76 9.47 -15.64
N PHE A 197 14.87 8.89 -16.46
CA PHE A 197 13.43 8.86 -16.21
C PHE A 197 13.03 8.37 -14.81
N PRO A 198 13.60 7.29 -14.22
CA PRO A 198 13.27 6.87 -12.87
C PRO A 198 13.48 7.98 -11.82
N ASN A 199 14.61 8.71 -11.91
CA ASN A 199 14.88 9.83 -11.02
C ASN A 199 13.97 11.02 -11.30
N GLN A 200 13.68 11.33 -12.57
CA GLN A 200 12.72 12.38 -12.91
C GLN A 200 11.37 12.13 -12.23
N VAL A 201 10.86 10.89 -12.33
CA VAL A 201 9.62 10.47 -11.66
C VAL A 201 9.77 10.56 -10.13
N HIS A 202 10.88 10.09 -9.57
CA HIS A 202 11.15 10.17 -8.13
C HIS A 202 11.07 11.62 -7.61
N PHE A 203 11.80 12.55 -8.25
CA PHE A 203 11.78 13.96 -7.89
C PHE A 203 10.40 14.60 -8.08
N MET A 204 9.72 14.30 -9.19
CA MET A 204 8.37 14.82 -9.46
C MET A 204 7.33 14.30 -8.47
N LEU A 205 7.49 13.08 -7.94
CA LEU A 205 6.64 12.54 -6.89
C LEU A 205 6.94 13.14 -5.51
N GLN A 206 8.22 13.36 -5.20
CA GLN A 206 8.64 13.88 -3.89
C GLN A 206 8.47 15.39 -3.71
N MET A 207 8.59 16.15 -4.79
CA MET A 207 8.67 17.63 -4.73
C MET A 207 7.64 18.29 -5.65
N GLY A 208 7.12 17.54 -6.63
CA GLY A 208 6.15 18.07 -7.56
C GLY A 208 4.75 18.16 -6.97
N THR A 209 4.02 19.16 -7.45
CA THR A 209 2.58 19.26 -7.23
C THR A 209 1.82 18.30 -8.16
N ALA A 210 0.54 18.05 -7.86
CA ALA A 210 -0.35 17.22 -8.67
C ALA A 210 -0.39 17.60 -10.17
N LYS A 211 -0.05 18.85 -10.52
CA LYS A 211 0.07 19.30 -11.92
C LYS A 211 1.16 18.55 -12.70
N TYR A 212 2.25 18.18 -12.04
CA TYR A 212 3.37 17.44 -12.64
C TYR A 212 3.10 15.94 -12.68
N TRP A 213 2.37 15.39 -11.72
CA TRP A 213 2.01 13.97 -11.71
C TRP A 213 1.16 13.60 -12.94
N ASN A 214 0.27 14.50 -13.35
CA ASN A 214 -0.52 14.37 -14.59
C ASN A 214 0.32 14.47 -15.89
N LYS A 215 1.63 14.72 -15.79
CA LYS A 215 2.57 14.74 -16.91
C LYS A 215 3.45 13.49 -16.95
N ILE A 216 3.25 12.52 -16.06
CA ILE A 216 4.04 11.30 -16.02
C ILE A 216 3.23 10.18 -16.70
N GLU A 217 3.78 9.59 -17.75
CA GLU A 217 3.22 8.41 -18.41
C GLU A 217 4.17 7.23 -18.20
N ILE A 218 3.77 6.28 -17.34
CA ILE A 218 4.54 5.06 -17.10
C ILE A 218 4.08 3.99 -18.09
N LEU A 219 4.98 3.52 -18.94
CA LEU A 219 4.68 2.56 -20.00
C LEU A 219 4.85 1.12 -19.53
N SER A 220 5.79 0.88 -18.60
CA SER A 220 6.00 -0.42 -17.95
C SER A 220 4.96 -0.71 -16.86
N ASP A 221 4.75 -1.99 -16.56
CA ASP A 221 3.91 -2.39 -15.41
C ASP A 221 4.74 -2.40 -14.12
N PRO A 222 4.25 -1.80 -13.02
CA PRO A 222 4.84 -1.98 -11.70
C PRO A 222 4.86 -3.46 -11.29
N ALA A 223 5.77 -3.84 -10.40
CA ALA A 223 5.96 -5.21 -9.94
C ALA A 223 4.65 -5.84 -9.43
N ALA A 224 3.89 -5.11 -8.62
CA ALA A 224 2.60 -5.58 -8.12
C ALA A 224 1.57 -5.82 -9.25
N MET A 225 1.62 -5.01 -10.31
CA MET A 225 0.75 -5.19 -11.48
C MET A 225 1.20 -6.34 -12.38
N GLN A 226 2.51 -6.61 -12.46
CA GLN A 226 3.03 -7.80 -13.14
C GLN A 226 2.54 -9.08 -12.44
N VAL A 227 2.60 -9.14 -11.10
CA VAL A 227 2.07 -10.25 -10.30
C VAL A 227 0.55 -10.36 -10.46
N PHE A 228 -0.17 -9.23 -10.42
CA PHE A 228 -1.61 -9.24 -10.67
C PHE A 228 -1.95 -9.88 -12.02
N ARG A 229 -1.32 -9.41 -13.11
CA ARG A 229 -1.61 -9.89 -14.47
C ARG A 229 -1.28 -11.37 -14.67
N THR A 230 -0.21 -11.86 -14.07
CA THR A 230 0.32 -13.22 -14.31
C THR A 230 -0.18 -14.26 -13.33
N THR A 231 -0.59 -13.86 -12.12
CA THR A 231 -0.96 -14.78 -11.05
C THR A 231 -2.40 -14.58 -10.60
N VAL A 232 -2.77 -13.36 -10.23
CA VAL A 232 -4.05 -13.10 -9.56
C VAL A 232 -5.21 -13.03 -10.55
N GLN A 233 -5.04 -12.28 -11.64
CA GLN A 233 -6.07 -12.12 -12.66
C GLN A 233 -6.47 -13.44 -13.32
N PRO A 234 -5.55 -14.35 -13.71
CA PRO A 234 -5.94 -15.65 -14.24
C PRO A 234 -6.85 -16.42 -13.28
N PHE A 235 -6.50 -16.45 -11.98
CA PHE A 235 -7.35 -17.07 -10.96
C PHE A 235 -8.73 -16.42 -10.87
N VAL A 236 -8.79 -15.08 -10.81
CA VAL A 236 -10.05 -14.32 -10.76
C VAL A 236 -10.91 -14.58 -11.99
N LEU A 237 -10.33 -14.62 -13.18
CA LEU A 237 -11.09 -14.80 -14.40
C LEU A 237 -11.61 -16.22 -14.56
N GLN A 238 -10.83 -17.21 -14.14
CA GLN A 238 -11.24 -18.61 -14.17
C GLN A 238 -12.33 -18.91 -13.14
N SER A 239 -12.25 -18.29 -11.96
CA SER A 239 -13.04 -18.72 -10.80
C SER A 239 -14.20 -17.79 -10.45
N CYS A 240 -14.09 -16.49 -10.76
CA CYS A 240 -15.07 -15.46 -10.41
C CYS A 240 -15.75 -14.86 -11.66
N ALA A 241 -14.99 -14.59 -12.73
CA ALA A 241 -15.51 -13.97 -13.95
C ALA A 241 -16.15 -14.97 -14.93
N THR A 242 -17.00 -15.85 -14.43
CA THR A 242 -17.82 -16.73 -15.27
C THR A 242 -19.06 -15.98 -15.78
N VAL A 243 -19.68 -16.47 -16.86
CA VAL A 243 -20.86 -15.81 -17.49
C VAL A 243 -22.00 -15.63 -16.49
N GLY A 244 -22.25 -16.62 -15.63
CA GLY A 244 -23.32 -16.57 -14.64
C GLY A 244 -22.97 -15.82 -13.33
N CYS A 245 -21.75 -15.29 -13.21
CA CYS A 245 -21.30 -14.61 -11.99
C CYS A 245 -20.93 -13.15 -12.29
N HIS A 246 -19.67 -12.87 -12.61
CA HIS A 246 -19.17 -11.50 -12.75
C HIS A 246 -18.89 -11.06 -14.19
N ARG A 247 -19.02 -11.92 -15.22
CA ARG A 247 -18.66 -11.56 -16.62
C ARG A 247 -19.84 -11.29 -17.55
N GLY A 248 -20.95 -12.01 -17.38
CA GLY A 248 -22.08 -11.97 -18.31
C GLY A 248 -22.80 -10.62 -18.35
N GLN A 249 -23.82 -10.53 -19.20
CA GLN A 249 -24.71 -9.37 -19.21
C GLN A 249 -25.49 -9.28 -17.89
N ASP A 250 -25.90 -10.42 -17.33
CA ASP A 250 -26.61 -10.54 -16.05
C ASP A 250 -25.67 -10.72 -14.85
N PHE A 251 -24.52 -10.06 -14.86
CA PHE A 251 -23.54 -10.16 -13.77
C PHE A 251 -24.15 -9.77 -12.41
N LYS A 252 -23.57 -10.26 -11.31
CA LYS A 252 -24.02 -9.96 -9.94
C LYS A 252 -23.04 -9.05 -9.23
N GLY A 253 -23.54 -7.95 -8.66
CA GLY A 253 -22.74 -7.01 -7.88
C GLY A 253 -21.88 -6.10 -8.77
N PHE A 254 -20.79 -6.64 -9.33
CA PHE A 254 -19.88 -5.92 -10.23
C PHE A 254 -19.48 -6.76 -11.44
N LYS A 255 -19.07 -6.09 -12.51
CA LYS A 255 -18.62 -6.72 -13.76
C LYS A 255 -17.09 -6.83 -13.84
N LEU A 256 -16.60 -7.96 -14.33
CA LEU A 256 -15.22 -8.20 -14.72
C LEU A 256 -15.13 -8.41 -16.24
N PHE A 257 -13.99 -8.01 -16.80
CA PHE A 257 -13.69 -7.99 -18.24
C PHE A 257 -12.63 -9.05 -18.61
N GLY A 258 -12.51 -9.38 -19.90
CA GLY A 258 -11.61 -10.43 -20.39
C GLY A 258 -12.35 -11.61 -21.04
N ALA A 259 -13.09 -11.35 -22.11
CA ALA A 259 -13.82 -12.39 -22.84
C ALA A 259 -12.84 -13.26 -23.66
N GLY A 260 -12.79 -14.57 -23.38
CA GLY A 260 -12.27 -15.57 -24.32
C GLY A 260 -10.75 -15.64 -24.53
N GLY A 261 -9.93 -14.98 -23.71
CA GLY A 261 -8.47 -15.03 -23.85
C GLY A 261 -7.71 -14.22 -22.80
N THR A 262 -6.41 -14.01 -23.05
CA THR A 262 -5.56 -13.13 -22.22
C THR A 262 -6.10 -11.70 -22.28
N PRO A 263 -6.53 -11.10 -21.16
CA PRO A 263 -7.10 -9.76 -21.15
C PRO A 263 -6.11 -8.73 -21.65
N ASN A 264 -6.59 -7.75 -22.41
CA ASN A 264 -5.74 -6.63 -22.82
C ASN A 264 -5.41 -5.73 -21.62
N ILE A 265 -4.52 -4.75 -21.82
CA ILE A 265 -4.05 -3.88 -20.75
C ILE A 265 -5.18 -3.08 -20.10
N ARG A 266 -6.17 -2.62 -20.89
CA ARG A 266 -7.28 -1.83 -20.38
C ARG A 266 -8.23 -2.68 -19.55
N GLU A 267 -8.52 -3.89 -20.00
CA GLU A 267 -9.30 -4.85 -19.22
C GLU A 267 -8.59 -5.22 -17.92
N THR A 268 -7.27 -5.46 -18.00
CA THR A 268 -6.46 -5.83 -16.83
C THR A 268 -6.50 -4.77 -15.75
N TYR A 269 -6.22 -3.52 -16.10
CA TYR A 269 -6.23 -2.44 -15.12
C TYR A 269 -7.65 -2.07 -14.68
N THR A 270 -8.65 -2.22 -15.54
CA THR A 270 -10.05 -2.02 -15.14
C THR A 270 -10.47 -3.07 -14.11
N ASN A 271 -10.14 -4.34 -14.31
CA ASN A 271 -10.38 -5.40 -13.34
C ASN A 271 -9.65 -5.12 -12.02
N PHE A 272 -8.36 -4.79 -12.07
CA PHE A 272 -7.59 -4.43 -10.88
C PHE A 272 -8.24 -3.28 -10.09
N TYR A 273 -8.65 -2.21 -10.79
CA TYR A 273 -9.29 -1.05 -10.17
C TYR A 273 -10.61 -1.43 -9.51
N ILE A 274 -11.45 -2.23 -10.19
CA ILE A 274 -12.71 -2.71 -9.63
C ILE A 274 -12.47 -3.51 -8.36
N LEU A 275 -11.56 -4.49 -8.40
CA LEU A 275 -11.24 -5.31 -7.22
C LEU A 275 -10.64 -4.47 -6.08
N SER A 276 -9.87 -3.42 -6.39
CA SER A 276 -9.23 -2.57 -5.39
C SER A 276 -10.18 -1.57 -4.73
N THR A 277 -11.28 -1.22 -5.40
CA THR A 277 -12.23 -0.18 -4.93
C THR A 277 -13.56 -0.75 -4.47
N TYR A 278 -13.89 -1.98 -4.86
CA TYR A 278 -15.15 -2.60 -4.50
C TYR A 278 -15.16 -3.07 -3.05
N ALA A 279 -16.27 -2.78 -2.36
CA ALA A 279 -16.57 -3.28 -1.03
C ALA A 279 -17.95 -3.93 -1.01
N TYR A 280 -18.10 -4.98 -0.20
CA TYR A 280 -19.37 -5.66 0.02
C TYR A 280 -19.65 -5.72 1.51
N LYS A 281 -20.82 -5.18 1.92
CA LYS A 281 -21.23 -5.09 3.34
C LYS A 281 -20.14 -4.49 4.25
N GLY A 282 -19.48 -3.43 3.78
CA GLY A 282 -18.41 -2.75 4.51
C GLY A 282 -17.02 -3.41 4.42
N GLN A 283 -16.91 -4.62 3.88
CA GLN A 283 -15.63 -5.31 3.72
C GLN A 283 -15.05 -5.10 2.33
N ASN A 284 -13.78 -4.70 2.25
CA ASN A 284 -13.09 -4.48 0.98
C ASN A 284 -12.76 -5.80 0.29
N LEU A 285 -12.93 -5.82 -1.03
CA LEU A 285 -12.56 -6.99 -1.82
C LEU A 285 -11.04 -7.23 -1.77
N ILE A 286 -10.26 -6.16 -1.79
CA ILE A 286 -8.83 -6.12 -1.46
C ILE A 286 -8.64 -5.26 -0.20
N ASN A 287 -8.32 -5.90 0.92
CA ASN A 287 -8.01 -5.22 2.17
C ASN A 287 -6.50 -5.20 2.38
N ARG A 288 -5.85 -4.08 2.02
CA ARG A 288 -4.39 -3.93 2.16
C ARG A 288 -3.90 -3.85 3.60
N GLY A 289 -4.76 -3.40 4.54
CA GLY A 289 -4.40 -3.29 5.96
C GLY A 289 -4.51 -4.61 6.70
N SER A 290 -5.32 -5.54 6.19
CA SER A 290 -5.45 -6.89 6.71
C SER A 290 -5.68 -7.85 5.53
N PRO A 291 -4.61 -8.22 4.82
CA PRO A 291 -4.67 -9.04 3.60
C PRO A 291 -5.52 -10.29 3.74
N GLN A 292 -5.40 -10.99 4.87
CA GLN A 292 -6.18 -12.16 5.23
C GLN A 292 -7.69 -11.90 5.32
N LEU A 293 -8.13 -10.68 5.59
CA LEU A 293 -9.55 -10.31 5.62
C LEU A 293 -10.08 -9.83 4.26
N SER A 294 -9.25 -9.82 3.22
CA SER A 294 -9.69 -9.45 1.86
C SER A 294 -10.73 -10.44 1.36
N LEU A 295 -11.87 -9.95 0.85
CA LEU A 295 -12.92 -10.88 0.38
C LEU A 295 -12.45 -11.74 -0.79
N ILE A 296 -11.56 -11.23 -1.66
CA ILE A 296 -10.98 -12.03 -2.75
C ILE A 296 -10.23 -13.27 -2.24
N TYR A 297 -9.59 -13.15 -1.07
CA TYR A 297 -8.90 -14.25 -0.42
C TYR A 297 -9.91 -15.16 0.30
N GLN A 298 -10.79 -14.57 1.10
CA GLN A 298 -11.78 -15.29 1.92
C GLN A 298 -12.75 -16.12 1.08
N TYR A 299 -13.18 -15.60 -0.06
CA TYR A 299 -14.09 -16.31 -0.96
C TYR A 299 -13.39 -17.46 -1.70
N ALA A 300 -12.07 -17.46 -1.77
CA ALA A 300 -11.29 -18.52 -2.37
C ALA A 300 -10.90 -19.63 -1.38
N LEU A 301 -11.23 -19.47 -0.08
CA LEU A 301 -11.00 -20.50 0.93
C LEU A 301 -12.14 -21.54 0.95
N PRO A 302 -11.86 -22.78 1.39
CA PRO A 302 -12.89 -23.72 1.79
C PRO A 302 -13.82 -23.09 2.84
N ARG A 303 -15.10 -23.48 2.81
CA ARG A 303 -16.13 -22.88 3.69
C ARG A 303 -15.83 -23.03 5.19
N ALA A 304 -15.10 -24.07 5.59
CA ALA A 304 -14.71 -24.29 6.97
C ALA A 304 -13.62 -23.32 7.44
N ASP A 305 -12.79 -22.81 6.52
CA ASP A 305 -11.66 -21.93 6.81
C ASP A 305 -12.03 -20.44 6.65
N ALA A 306 -13.09 -20.15 5.89
CA ALA A 306 -13.49 -18.79 5.53
C ALA A 306 -14.32 -18.11 6.62
N ALA A 307 -13.86 -16.96 7.08
CA ALA A 307 -14.64 -16.07 7.95
C ALA A 307 -15.79 -15.40 7.18
N TYR A 308 -15.58 -15.11 5.88
CA TYR A 308 -16.60 -14.50 5.03
C TYR A 308 -16.98 -15.43 3.88
N ARG A 309 -18.28 -15.67 3.71
CA ARG A 309 -18.81 -16.51 2.65
C ARG A 309 -19.15 -15.69 1.41
N HIS A 310 -18.80 -16.21 0.24
CA HIS A 310 -19.24 -15.64 -1.02
C HIS A 310 -20.79 -15.69 -1.11
N PRO A 311 -21.47 -14.61 -1.51
CA PRO A 311 -22.94 -14.55 -1.51
C PRO A 311 -23.62 -15.50 -2.52
N GLY A 312 -22.87 -15.97 -3.53
CA GLY A 312 -23.35 -16.95 -4.51
C GLY A 312 -23.39 -18.38 -3.98
N LYS A 313 -24.33 -19.20 -4.50
CA LYS A 313 -24.52 -20.60 -4.08
C LYS A 313 -23.43 -21.55 -4.59
N LYS A 314 -22.78 -21.22 -5.72
CA LYS A 314 -21.79 -22.09 -6.38
C LYS A 314 -20.42 -22.00 -5.69
N PRO A 315 -19.76 -23.14 -5.42
CA PRO A 315 -18.40 -23.12 -4.90
C PRO A 315 -17.44 -22.54 -5.94
N ILE A 316 -16.46 -21.78 -5.46
CA ILE A 316 -15.37 -21.25 -6.28
C ILE A 316 -14.37 -22.40 -6.50
N THR A 317 -13.95 -22.63 -7.74
CA THR A 317 -12.98 -23.67 -8.09
C THR A 317 -11.58 -23.32 -7.61
N TYR A 318 -10.94 -24.24 -6.88
CA TYR A 318 -9.66 -24.01 -6.20
C TYR A 318 -8.40 -24.34 -7.03
N ARG A 319 -8.55 -24.87 -8.25
CA ARG A 319 -7.45 -25.53 -8.98
C ARG A 319 -6.22 -24.64 -9.22
N THR A 320 -6.39 -23.33 -9.32
CA THR A 320 -5.30 -22.36 -9.54
C THR A 320 -5.09 -21.39 -8.37
N PHE A 321 -5.79 -21.60 -7.26
CA PHE A 321 -5.68 -20.75 -6.08
C PHE A 321 -4.41 -21.07 -5.30
N ASN A 322 -3.52 -20.09 -5.17
CA ASN A 322 -2.36 -20.17 -4.30
C ASN A 322 -2.48 -19.10 -3.19
N ARG A 323 -2.80 -19.56 -1.98
CA ARG A 323 -3.02 -18.72 -0.79
C ARG A 323 -1.86 -17.74 -0.57
N GLN A 324 -0.63 -18.26 -0.55
CA GLN A 324 0.55 -17.46 -0.23
C GLN A 324 0.82 -16.40 -1.31
N LYS A 325 0.69 -16.76 -2.59
CA LYS A 325 0.92 -15.82 -3.68
C LYS A 325 -0.08 -14.66 -3.67
N ILE A 326 -1.35 -14.92 -3.34
CA ILE A 326 -2.37 -13.86 -3.26
C ILE A 326 -2.12 -12.97 -2.05
N LEU A 327 -1.79 -13.52 -0.88
CA LEU A 327 -1.46 -12.72 0.31
C LEU A 327 -0.22 -11.86 0.06
N ASN A 328 0.88 -12.46 -0.41
CA ASN A 328 2.10 -11.73 -0.75
C ASN A 328 1.84 -10.63 -1.77
N TRP A 329 0.96 -10.88 -2.74
CA TRP A 329 0.58 -9.85 -3.70
C TRP A 329 -0.18 -8.70 -3.04
N ILE A 330 -1.18 -8.97 -2.19
CA ILE A 330 -1.94 -7.92 -1.49
C ILE A 330 -1.00 -7.10 -0.58
N GLU A 331 -0.07 -7.75 0.11
CA GLU A 331 0.96 -7.12 0.94
C GLU A 331 1.95 -6.27 0.13
N SER A 332 2.20 -6.65 -1.14
CA SER A 332 3.07 -5.89 -2.03
C SER A 332 2.42 -4.61 -2.58
N LEU A 333 1.09 -4.49 -2.49
CA LEU A 333 0.37 -3.30 -2.91
C LEU A 333 0.69 -2.12 -1.99
N ARG A 334 0.73 -0.91 -2.55
CA ARG A 334 1.05 0.28 -1.75
C ARG A 334 -0.01 0.50 -0.66
N TYR A 335 0.43 0.72 0.58
CA TYR A 335 -0.44 0.99 1.72
C TYR A 335 -0.28 2.44 2.21
N PRO A 336 -1.38 3.16 2.57
CA PRO A 336 -2.79 2.75 2.49
C PRO A 336 -3.30 2.63 1.04
N SER A 337 -4.51 2.10 0.83
CA SER A 337 -5.16 2.18 -0.49
C SER A 337 -5.37 3.65 -0.85
N HIS A 338 -4.95 4.04 -2.06
CA HIS A 338 -5.05 5.41 -2.55
C HIS A 338 -6.27 5.57 -3.44
N ASP A 339 -6.89 6.75 -3.40
CA ASP A 339 -7.69 7.19 -4.55
C ASP A 339 -6.71 7.43 -5.71
N TYR A 340 -6.83 6.62 -6.75
CA TYR A 340 -6.01 6.75 -7.95
C TYR A 340 -6.26 8.05 -8.73
N GLY A 341 -7.26 8.86 -8.32
CA GLY A 341 -7.70 10.05 -9.05
C GLY A 341 -8.33 9.67 -10.39
N VAL A 342 -8.98 8.51 -10.43
CA VAL A 342 -9.59 7.91 -11.62
C VAL A 342 -11.09 8.05 -11.52
N SER A 343 -11.70 8.71 -12.51
CA SER A 343 -13.15 8.87 -12.60
C SER A 343 -13.74 7.65 -13.32
N TYR A 344 -13.90 6.55 -12.60
CA TYR A 344 -14.50 5.32 -13.11
C TYR A 344 -15.70 4.88 -12.28
N GLN A 345 -16.84 4.68 -12.95
CA GLN A 345 -18.01 4.12 -12.31
C GLN A 345 -18.00 2.60 -12.50
N VAL A 346 -17.81 1.88 -11.39
CA VAL A 346 -17.89 0.42 -11.37
C VAL A 346 -19.29 0.00 -11.86
N PRO A 347 -19.40 -0.83 -12.92
CA PRO A 347 -20.68 -1.35 -13.36
C PRO A 347 -21.34 -2.11 -12.22
N LYS A 348 -22.54 -1.70 -11.83
CA LYS A 348 -23.35 -2.40 -10.84
C LYS A 348 -24.48 -3.13 -11.55
N SER A 349 -24.76 -4.35 -11.10
CA SER A 349 -25.94 -5.08 -11.59
C SER A 349 -27.18 -4.32 -11.15
N ALA A 350 -28.22 -4.25 -12.00
CA ALA A 350 -29.52 -3.77 -11.54
C ALA A 350 -29.95 -4.65 -10.36
N SER A 351 -30.17 -4.03 -9.19
CA SER A 351 -30.73 -4.72 -8.03
C SER A 351 -32.09 -5.27 -8.46
N LYS A 352 -32.26 -6.59 -8.41
CA LYS A 352 -33.58 -7.22 -8.43
C LYS A 352 -33.98 -7.52 -7.00
#